data_AF-A0A949P0F1-F1
#
_entry.id   AF-A0A949P0F1-F1
#
_cell.length_a   1.000
_cell.length_b   1.000
_cell.length_c   1.000
_cell.angle_alpha   90.00
_cell.angle_beta   90.00
_cell.angle_gamma   90.00
#
_symmetry.space_group_name_H-M   'P 1'
#
loop_
_entity.id
_entity.type
_entity.pdbx_description
1 polymer ?
#
loop_
_entity_poly.entity_id
_entity_poly.type
_entity_poly.pdbx_seq_one_letter_code
_entity_poly.pdbx_strand_id
1 'polypeptide(L)'
;MGKRLEVSLFGTFYSVSGLHLGRAAVKAAIKAYGPAKWNNIVRDIALGRNAKRKMGEVAHTLGHPIRELYHARGFAMHDSRFGLEAFYGGEHVPLTMVAAKNRALHPQDLMKDCKLKDMLAVFWAKRESAMLFRWDDVEFRTQEDVTLVFDSLGPLLARSSAFDLALDVVWQGVRGKRRTLGGDQEFTRLEHVFHVSG
;
A
#
# COMPACT_ATOMS: atom_id res chain seq x y z
N MET A 1 -0.81 31.07 19.35
CA MET A 1 0.11 30.15 18.66
C MET A 1 -0.38 28.74 18.92
N GLY A 2 -0.72 27.99 17.86
CA GLY A 2 -1.13 26.60 18.03
C GLY A 2 0.09 25.72 18.31
N LYS A 3 -0.14 24.54 18.89
CA LYS A 3 0.93 23.56 19.16
C LYS A 3 1.01 22.57 17.99
N ARG A 4 2.09 21.80 17.95
CA ARG A 4 2.32 20.77 16.93
C ARG A 4 1.81 19.42 17.42
N LEU A 5 1.05 18.70 16.60
CA LEU A 5 0.71 17.29 16.81
C LEU A 5 1.55 16.42 15.87
N GLU A 6 2.19 15.42 16.42
CA GLU A 6 2.98 14.43 15.69
C GLU A 6 2.50 13.03 16.07
N VAL A 7 2.20 12.20 15.07
CA VAL A 7 1.86 10.79 15.27
C VAL A 7 2.81 9.93 14.45
N SER A 8 3.42 8.94 15.07
CA SER A 8 4.32 7.98 14.43
C SER A 8 3.67 6.60 14.40
N LEU A 9 3.60 5.99 13.22
CA LEU A 9 3.36 4.56 13.05
C LEU A 9 4.69 3.85 12.82
N PHE A 10 4.89 2.69 13.42
CA PHE A 10 6.10 1.90 13.23
C PHE A 10 5.82 0.39 13.22
N GLY A 11 6.79 -0.37 12.72
CA GLY A 11 6.74 -1.82 12.60
C GLY A 11 7.06 -2.29 11.18
N THR A 12 6.45 -3.39 10.76
CA THR A 12 6.65 -3.95 9.42
C THR A 12 5.84 -3.18 8.37
N PHE A 13 6.55 -2.41 7.57
CA PHE A 13 6.06 -1.61 6.45
C PHE A 13 5.92 -2.45 5.18
N TYR A 14 4.75 -2.42 4.57
CA TYR A 14 4.44 -3.08 3.31
C TYR A 14 4.20 -2.06 2.19
N SER A 15 4.65 -2.42 0.98
CA SER A 15 4.15 -1.85 -0.27
C SER A 15 3.39 -2.94 -1.01
N VAL A 16 2.12 -2.71 -1.30
CA VAL A 16 1.22 -3.66 -1.98
C VAL A 16 0.73 -3.01 -3.27
N SER A 17 0.88 -3.70 -4.40
CA SER A 17 0.44 -3.23 -5.71
C SER A 17 -0.33 -4.32 -6.44
N GLY A 18 -1.51 -3.97 -6.97
CA GLY A 18 -2.36 -4.83 -7.78
C GLY A 18 -2.35 -4.37 -9.23
N LEU A 19 -1.80 -5.19 -10.12
CA LEU A 19 -1.68 -4.90 -11.54
C LEU A 19 -2.68 -5.72 -12.35
N HIS A 20 -3.47 -5.06 -13.18
CA HIS A 20 -4.28 -5.70 -14.21
C HIS A 20 -3.39 -6.10 -15.38
N LEU A 21 -3.37 -7.40 -15.64
CA LEU A 21 -2.67 -8.03 -16.74
C LEU A 21 -3.70 -8.66 -17.68
N GLY A 22 -4.00 -7.95 -18.77
CA GLY A 22 -4.90 -8.46 -19.80
C GLY A 22 -4.33 -9.72 -20.48
N ARG A 23 -5.18 -10.70 -20.80
CA ARG A 23 -4.71 -11.97 -21.38
C ARG A 23 -3.90 -11.77 -22.67
N ALA A 24 -4.33 -10.85 -23.53
CA ALA A 24 -3.62 -10.49 -24.76
C ALA A 24 -2.25 -9.86 -24.47
N ALA A 25 -2.20 -8.95 -23.48
CA ALA A 25 -0.97 -8.29 -23.04
C ALA A 25 0.05 -9.32 -22.54
N VAL A 26 -0.38 -10.29 -21.73
CA VAL A 26 0.48 -11.34 -21.17
C VAL A 26 1.04 -12.23 -22.27
N LYS A 27 0.20 -12.67 -23.22
CA LYS A 27 0.67 -13.48 -24.36
C LYS A 27 1.67 -12.72 -25.23
N ALA A 28 1.38 -11.45 -25.54
CA ALA A 28 2.28 -10.60 -26.30
C ALA A 28 3.61 -10.38 -25.56
N ALA A 29 3.55 -10.11 -24.26
CA ALA A 29 4.73 -9.90 -23.42
C ALA A 29 5.63 -11.14 -23.33
N ILE A 30 5.05 -12.32 -23.12
CA ILE A 30 5.81 -13.57 -23.08
C ILE A 30 6.48 -13.84 -24.43
N LYS A 31 5.78 -13.57 -25.54
CA LYS A 31 6.36 -13.72 -26.89
C LYS A 31 7.51 -12.73 -27.14
N ALA A 32 7.36 -11.48 -26.71
CA ALA A 32 8.32 -10.42 -26.99
C ALA A 32 9.56 -10.46 -26.08
N TYR A 33 9.36 -10.76 -24.79
CA TYR A 33 10.41 -10.65 -23.78
C TYR A 33 10.90 -12.00 -23.25
N GLY A 34 10.12 -13.07 -23.43
CA GLY A 34 10.28 -14.31 -22.70
C GLY A 34 9.73 -14.23 -21.27
N PRO A 35 9.40 -15.38 -20.66
CA PRO A 35 8.70 -15.43 -19.37
C PRO A 35 9.53 -14.84 -18.21
N ALA A 36 10.83 -15.12 -18.16
CA ALA A 36 11.70 -14.64 -17.07
C ALA A 36 11.82 -13.11 -17.06
N LYS A 37 12.06 -12.50 -18.22
CA LYS A 37 12.18 -11.04 -18.36
C LYS A 37 10.83 -10.35 -18.11
N TRP A 38 9.74 -10.94 -18.59
CA TRP A 38 8.39 -10.42 -18.32
C TRP A 38 8.11 -10.38 -16.81
N ASN A 39 8.40 -11.46 -16.08
CA ASN A 39 8.24 -11.49 -14.63
C ASN A 39 9.03 -10.36 -13.95
N ASN A 40 10.29 -10.12 -14.35
CA ASN A 40 11.09 -9.03 -13.80
C ASN A 40 10.48 -7.64 -14.09
N ILE A 41 9.97 -7.42 -15.31
CA ILE A 41 9.31 -6.16 -15.68
C ILE A 41 8.09 -5.89 -14.79
N VAL A 42 7.21 -6.87 -14.63
CA VAL A 42 5.99 -6.72 -13.82
C VAL A 42 6.33 -6.48 -12.35
N ARG A 43 7.33 -7.20 -11.82
CA ARG A 43 7.84 -7.00 -10.46
C ARG A 43 8.38 -5.57 -10.25
N ASP A 44 9.14 -5.05 -11.21
CA ASP A 44 9.71 -3.71 -11.11
C ASP A 44 8.65 -2.61 -11.20
N ILE A 45 7.61 -2.83 -12.01
CA ILE A 45 6.43 -1.95 -12.06
C ILE A 45 5.75 -1.94 -10.69
N ALA A 46 5.46 -3.12 -10.13
CA ALA A 46 4.77 -3.23 -8.84
C ALA A 46 5.55 -2.61 -7.67
N LEU A 47 6.88 -2.65 -7.71
CA LEU A 47 7.75 -2.09 -6.68
C LEU A 47 8.00 -0.58 -6.81
N GLY A 48 7.46 0.06 -7.84
CA GLY A 48 7.55 1.52 -8.00
C GLY A 48 8.90 2.02 -8.55
N ARG A 49 9.89 1.16 -8.82
CA ARG A 49 11.16 1.60 -9.43
C ARG A 49 10.93 1.94 -10.90
N ASN A 50 10.78 3.23 -11.19
CA ASN A 50 10.45 3.72 -12.53
C ASN A 50 9.14 3.13 -13.11
N ALA A 51 8.16 2.81 -12.25
CA ALA A 51 6.94 2.09 -12.65
C ALA A 51 6.21 2.77 -13.82
N LYS A 52 6.01 4.09 -13.76
CA LYS A 52 5.38 4.86 -14.86
C LYS A 52 6.14 4.71 -16.18
N ARG A 53 7.48 4.81 -16.14
CA ARG A 53 8.33 4.67 -17.33
C ARG A 53 8.20 3.25 -17.91
N LYS A 54 8.32 2.22 -17.07
CA LYS A 54 8.21 0.82 -17.49
C LYS A 54 6.82 0.48 -18.04
N MET A 55 5.75 0.98 -17.42
CA MET A 55 4.39 0.83 -17.95
C MET A 55 4.27 1.48 -19.34
N GLY A 56 4.87 2.66 -19.54
CA GLY A 56 4.94 3.31 -20.84
C GLY A 56 5.73 2.51 -21.89
N GLU A 57 6.90 1.99 -21.52
CA GLU A 57 7.73 1.13 -22.38
C GLU A 57 6.95 -0.13 -22.83
N VAL A 58 6.24 -0.78 -21.90
CA VAL A 58 5.43 -1.96 -22.20
C VAL A 58 4.25 -1.60 -23.12
N ALA A 59 3.54 -0.51 -22.83
CA ALA A 59 2.42 -0.06 -23.65
C ALA A 59 2.86 0.28 -25.08
N HIS A 60 4.00 0.96 -25.24
CA HIS A 60 4.58 1.29 -26.53
C HIS A 60 5.02 0.03 -27.30
N THR A 61 5.69 -0.91 -26.62
CA THR A 61 6.23 -2.13 -27.28
C THR A 61 5.14 -3.11 -27.67
N LEU A 62 4.13 -3.30 -26.81
CA LEU A 62 3.14 -4.37 -26.99
C LEU A 62 1.81 -3.89 -27.54
N GLY A 63 1.55 -2.57 -27.57
CA GLY A 63 0.23 -2.00 -27.88
C GLY A 63 -0.83 -2.33 -26.81
N HIS A 64 -0.42 -2.86 -25.67
CA HIS A 64 -1.30 -3.30 -24.59
C HIS A 64 -0.81 -2.73 -23.25
N PRO A 65 -1.52 -1.74 -22.68
CA PRO A 65 -1.08 -1.13 -21.42
C PRO A 65 -1.31 -2.08 -20.23
N ILE A 66 -0.36 -2.08 -19.30
CA ILE A 66 -0.57 -2.58 -17.94
C ILE A 66 -1.27 -1.46 -17.15
N ARG A 67 -2.28 -1.81 -16.36
CA ARG A 67 -2.96 -0.86 -15.47
C ARG A 67 -2.70 -1.21 -14.02
N GLU A 68 -2.36 -0.22 -13.21
CA GLU A 68 -2.40 -0.33 -11.76
C GLU A 68 -3.84 -0.14 -11.28
N LEU A 69 -4.41 -1.16 -10.62
CA LEU A 69 -5.76 -1.11 -10.06
C LEU A 69 -5.74 -0.80 -8.56
N TYR A 70 -4.63 -1.08 -7.90
CA TYR A 70 -4.48 -0.84 -6.48
C TYR A 70 -3.02 -0.57 -6.14
N HIS A 71 -2.75 0.41 -5.28
CA HIS A 71 -1.45 0.62 -4.69
C HIS A 71 -1.60 1.21 -3.30
N ALA A 72 -0.95 0.59 -2.32
CA ALA A 72 -0.97 1.04 -0.94
C ALA A 72 0.37 0.80 -0.26
N ARG A 73 0.66 1.68 0.70
CA ARG A 73 1.86 1.64 1.52
C ARG A 73 1.52 1.97 2.96
N GLY A 74 1.82 1.05 3.86
CA GLY A 74 1.38 1.12 5.25
C GLY A 74 2.05 0.08 6.14
N PHE A 75 1.59 -0.05 7.38
CA PHE A 75 2.11 -0.99 8.37
C PHE A 75 1.14 -2.13 8.62
N ALA A 76 1.65 -3.36 8.70
CA ALA A 76 0.81 -4.51 9.06
C ALA A 76 0.45 -4.42 10.55
N MET A 77 -0.85 -4.31 10.85
CA MET A 77 -1.34 -4.09 12.21
C MET A 77 -1.26 -5.35 13.10
N HIS A 78 -1.18 -6.53 12.49
CA HIS A 78 -1.09 -7.80 13.22
C HIS A 78 0.36 -8.23 13.50
N ASP A 79 1.34 -7.45 13.05
CA ASP A 79 2.74 -7.72 13.37
C ASP A 79 3.00 -7.34 14.84
N SER A 80 3.78 -8.16 15.57
CA SER A 80 4.08 -7.90 16.98
C SER A 80 4.87 -6.61 17.21
N ARG A 81 5.45 -6.04 16.15
CA ARG A 81 6.17 -4.77 16.18
C ARG A 81 5.31 -3.57 15.79
N PHE A 82 4.05 -3.79 15.45
CA PHE A 82 3.15 -2.69 15.14
C PHE A 82 2.96 -1.81 16.37
N GLY A 83 3.17 -0.51 16.20
CA GLY A 83 2.94 0.47 17.25
C GLY A 83 2.63 1.85 16.72
N LEU A 84 2.07 2.66 17.62
CA LEU A 84 1.61 4.01 17.37
C LEU A 84 1.99 4.88 18.57
N GLU A 85 2.66 6.00 18.31
CA GLU A 85 3.03 7.00 19.32
C GLU A 85 2.53 8.38 18.92
N ALA A 86 2.10 9.19 19.89
CA ALA A 86 1.71 10.57 19.64
C ALA A 86 2.42 11.56 20.57
N PHE A 87 2.70 12.73 20.02
CA PHE A 87 3.34 13.84 20.70
C PHE A 87 2.60 15.14 20.41
N TYR A 88 2.33 15.93 21.44
CA TYR A 88 1.68 17.23 21.33
C TYR A 88 2.50 18.30 22.02
N GLY A 89 2.97 19.28 21.24
CA GLY A 89 3.89 20.30 21.73
C GLY A 89 5.23 19.74 22.22
N GLY A 90 5.63 18.55 21.74
CA GLY A 90 6.86 17.85 22.13
C GLY A 90 6.67 16.85 23.28
N GLU A 91 5.54 16.88 23.98
CA GLU A 91 5.24 15.96 25.08
C GLU A 91 4.53 14.71 24.56
N HIS A 92 4.91 13.54 25.06
CA HIS A 92 4.23 12.30 24.72
C HIS A 92 2.79 12.33 25.22
N VAL A 93 1.85 11.97 24.36
CA VAL A 93 0.43 11.84 24.71
C VAL A 93 0.01 10.39 24.50
N PRO A 94 -0.49 9.71 25.55
CA PRO A 94 -0.96 8.35 25.40
C PRO A 94 -2.12 8.31 24.39
N LEU A 95 -2.12 7.30 23.52
CA LEU A 95 -3.24 6.96 22.64
C LEU A 95 -3.79 5.60 23.05
N THR A 96 -4.64 5.61 24.08
CA THR A 96 -5.31 4.42 24.61
C THR A 96 -6.48 3.99 23.76
N MET A 97 -7.09 4.92 23.02
CA MET A 97 -8.15 4.65 22.06
C MET A 97 -7.92 5.46 20.80
N VAL A 98 -8.07 4.82 19.65
CA VAL A 98 -7.97 5.46 18.34
C VAL A 98 -9.16 5.01 17.52
N ALA A 99 -9.95 5.97 17.02
CA ALA A 99 -11.02 5.64 16.09
C ALA A 99 -10.44 5.02 14.82
N ALA A 100 -11.18 4.15 14.13
CA ALA A 100 -10.66 3.50 12.95
C ALA A 100 -11.65 3.57 11.79
N LYS A 101 -11.12 3.85 10.60
CA LYS A 101 -11.84 3.79 9.34
C LYS A 101 -11.19 2.76 8.44
N ASN A 102 -11.97 1.78 7.99
CA ASN A 102 -11.47 0.71 7.16
C ASN A 102 -12.19 0.58 5.83
N ARG A 103 -11.53 -0.10 4.91
CA ARG A 103 -12.11 -0.59 3.66
C ARG A 103 -11.64 -2.03 3.44
N ALA A 104 -12.59 -2.92 3.16
CA ALA A 104 -12.28 -4.27 2.74
C ALA A 104 -11.98 -4.29 1.24
N LEU A 105 -10.86 -4.91 0.86
CA LEU A 105 -10.43 -5.03 -0.54
C LEU A 105 -10.65 -6.46 -1.01
N HIS A 106 -11.65 -6.65 -1.85
CA HIS A 106 -11.87 -7.91 -2.54
C HIS A 106 -11.33 -7.84 -3.98
N PRO A 107 -10.65 -8.89 -4.47
CA PRO A 107 -10.21 -8.96 -5.86
C PRO A 107 -11.33 -8.70 -6.87
N GLN A 108 -12.54 -9.18 -6.58
CA GLN A 108 -13.72 -9.04 -7.43
C GLN A 108 -14.09 -7.57 -7.67
N ASP A 109 -14.00 -6.73 -6.63
CA ASP A 109 -14.32 -5.30 -6.74
C ASP A 109 -13.31 -4.56 -7.62
N LEU A 110 -12.04 -4.94 -7.53
CA LEU A 110 -10.97 -4.38 -8.37
C LEU A 110 -11.10 -4.84 -9.83
N MET A 111 -11.58 -6.07 -10.05
CA MET A 111 -11.65 -6.70 -11.37
C MET A 111 -13.01 -6.56 -12.06
N LYS A 112 -13.96 -5.81 -11.51
CA LYS A 112 -15.34 -5.71 -12.05
C LYS A 112 -15.42 -5.27 -13.52
N ASP A 113 -14.45 -4.48 -13.98
CA ASP A 113 -14.38 -3.97 -15.36
C ASP A 113 -13.37 -4.73 -16.24
N CYS A 114 -12.79 -5.82 -15.71
CA CYS A 114 -11.83 -6.66 -16.43
C CYS A 114 -12.56 -7.65 -17.34
N LYS A 115 -11.91 -8.04 -18.45
CA LYS A 115 -12.47 -9.04 -19.36
C LYS A 115 -12.29 -10.44 -18.76
N LEU A 116 -13.19 -11.36 -19.11
CA LEU A 116 -13.08 -12.78 -18.77
C LEU A 116 -11.65 -13.32 -19.01
N LYS A 117 -11.10 -14.03 -18.02
CA LYS A 117 -9.73 -14.57 -17.99
C LYS A 117 -8.60 -13.53 -17.98
N ASP A 118 -8.88 -12.25 -17.74
CA ASP A 118 -7.83 -11.32 -17.34
C ASP A 118 -7.34 -11.67 -15.92
N MET A 119 -6.16 -11.15 -15.58
CA MET A 119 -5.54 -11.43 -14.30
C MET A 119 -5.32 -10.15 -13.50
N LEU A 120 -5.53 -10.24 -12.19
CA LEU A 120 -5.01 -9.29 -11.21
C LEU A 120 -3.80 -9.94 -10.54
N ALA A 121 -2.62 -9.43 -10.85
CA ALA A 121 -1.38 -9.82 -10.20
C ALA A 121 -1.12 -8.89 -9.01
N VAL A 122 -1.23 -9.41 -7.80
CA VAL A 122 -0.98 -8.66 -6.57
C VAL A 122 0.41 -8.99 -6.08
N PHE A 123 1.25 -7.96 -5.94
CA PHE A 123 2.60 -8.05 -5.44
C PHE A 123 2.72 -7.32 -4.12
N TRP A 124 3.54 -7.84 -3.21
CA TRP A 124 3.89 -7.11 -2.00
C TRP A 124 5.32 -7.36 -1.59
N ALA A 125 5.93 -6.34 -1.00
CA ALA A 125 7.22 -6.43 -0.37
C ALA A 125 7.20 -5.71 0.97
N LYS A 126 8.10 -6.11 1.88
CA LYS A 126 8.12 -5.61 3.25
C LYS A 126 9.50 -5.17 3.71
N ARG A 127 9.53 -4.26 4.69
CA ARG A 127 10.73 -3.84 5.42
C ARG A 127 10.32 -3.28 6.79
N GLU A 128 11.27 -3.07 7.67
CA GLU A 128 11.02 -2.32 8.90
C GLU A 128 11.11 -0.82 8.61
N SER A 129 10.22 -0.02 9.19
CA SER A 129 10.20 1.43 8.97
C SER A 129 9.39 2.13 10.07
N ALA A 130 9.35 3.46 10.00
CA ALA A 130 8.35 4.27 10.68
C ALA A 130 7.76 5.30 9.72
N MET A 131 6.61 5.87 10.06
CA MET A 131 5.97 6.94 9.30
C MET A 131 5.42 7.97 10.25
N LEU A 132 5.83 9.21 10.03
CA LEU A 132 5.43 10.37 10.79
C LEU A 132 4.31 11.12 10.05
N PHE A 133 3.29 11.47 10.81
CA PHE A 133 2.21 12.36 10.44
C PHE A 133 2.30 13.61 11.32
N ARG A 134 2.27 14.79 10.70
CA ARG A 134 2.46 16.06 11.40
C ARG A 134 1.36 17.06 11.06
N TRP A 135 0.83 17.70 12.09
CA TRP A 135 -0.06 18.86 12.00
C TRP A 135 0.55 20.02 12.78
N ASP A 136 0.54 21.19 12.17
CA ASP A 136 1.07 22.43 12.74
C ASP A 136 -0.10 23.33 13.16
N ASP A 137 0.12 24.17 14.16
CA ASP A 137 -0.86 25.16 14.66
C ASP A 137 -2.21 24.56 15.08
N VAL A 138 -2.20 23.40 15.74
CA VAL A 138 -3.40 22.68 16.19
C VAL A 138 -3.61 22.76 17.70
N GLU A 139 -4.86 22.51 18.12
CA GLU A 139 -5.23 22.35 19.52
C GLU A 139 -5.68 20.91 19.77
N PHE A 140 -4.77 20.06 20.25
CA PHE A 140 -5.08 18.67 20.57
C PHE A 140 -5.77 18.59 21.94
N ARG A 141 -7.06 18.22 21.94
CA ARG A 141 -7.87 18.15 23.16
C ARG A 141 -8.14 16.71 23.58
N THR A 142 -8.50 15.86 22.62
CA THR A 142 -8.92 14.49 22.92
C THR A 142 -8.41 13.50 21.86
N GLN A 143 -8.30 12.23 22.25
CA GLN A 143 -7.74 11.17 21.39
C GLN A 143 -8.72 10.72 20.31
N GLU A 144 -10.02 10.92 20.53
CA GLU A 144 -11.11 10.58 19.62
C GLU A 144 -11.02 11.35 18.28
N ASP A 145 -10.33 12.49 18.28
CA ASP A 145 -10.05 13.26 17.07
C ASP A 145 -9.04 12.57 16.15
N VAL A 146 -8.31 11.56 16.64
CA VAL A 146 -7.35 10.78 15.86
C VAL A 146 -8.04 9.54 15.30
N THR A 147 -8.01 9.41 13.98
CA THR A 147 -8.54 8.26 13.26
C THR A 147 -7.42 7.55 12.50
N LEU A 148 -7.27 6.25 12.75
CA LEU A 148 -6.43 5.36 11.96
C LEU A 148 -7.17 4.93 10.70
N VAL A 149 -6.55 5.10 9.54
CA VAL A 149 -7.09 4.62 8.25
C VAL A 149 -6.34 3.37 7.84
N PHE A 150 -7.07 2.29 7.58
CA PHE A 150 -6.46 1.03 7.14
C PHE A 150 -7.26 0.34 6.04
N ASP A 151 -6.59 -0.49 5.25
CA ASP A 151 -7.27 -1.42 4.32
C ASP A 151 -7.14 -2.85 4.83
N SER A 152 -8.23 -3.63 4.76
CA SER A 152 -8.24 -5.06 5.05
C SER A 152 -7.97 -5.84 3.76
N LEU A 153 -6.80 -6.46 3.67
CA LEU A 153 -6.25 -7.07 2.45
C LEU A 153 -6.20 -8.60 2.48
N GLY A 154 -6.73 -9.25 3.52
CA GLY A 154 -6.75 -10.71 3.63
C GLY A 154 -7.23 -11.41 2.34
N PRO A 155 -8.40 -11.04 1.79
CA PRO A 155 -8.90 -11.59 0.53
C PRO A 155 -7.97 -11.27 -0.67
N LEU A 156 -7.48 -10.03 -0.75
CA LEU A 156 -6.61 -9.58 -1.84
C LEU A 156 -5.27 -10.35 -1.89
N LEU A 157 -4.75 -10.73 -0.73
CA LEU A 157 -3.49 -11.47 -0.58
C LEU A 157 -3.70 -12.99 -0.48
N ALA A 158 -4.93 -13.48 -0.67
CA ALA A 158 -5.33 -14.88 -0.51
C ALA A 158 -4.85 -15.51 0.82
N ARG A 159 -4.92 -14.75 1.91
CA ARG A 159 -4.53 -15.22 3.25
C ARG A 159 -5.73 -15.79 3.98
N SER A 160 -5.50 -16.86 4.74
CA SER A 160 -6.49 -17.46 5.63
C SER A 160 -6.74 -16.62 6.89
N SER A 161 -5.78 -15.77 7.27
CA SER A 161 -5.89 -14.84 8.38
C SER A 161 -6.13 -13.40 7.91
N ALA A 162 -6.67 -12.58 8.81
CA ALA A 162 -6.81 -11.14 8.61
C ALA A 162 -5.45 -10.50 8.28
N PHE A 163 -5.48 -9.51 7.39
CA PHE A 163 -4.31 -8.70 7.06
C PHE A 163 -4.73 -7.25 6.91
N ASP A 164 -4.62 -6.48 7.99
CA ASP A 164 -4.93 -5.07 8.02
C ASP A 164 -3.67 -4.23 7.85
N LEU A 165 -3.73 -3.31 6.89
CA LEU A 165 -2.63 -2.44 6.52
C LEU A 165 -2.95 -1.00 6.91
N ALA A 166 -2.35 -0.49 7.99
CA ALA A 166 -2.48 0.89 8.44
C ALA A 166 -1.80 1.86 7.45
N LEU A 167 -2.60 2.68 6.78
CA LEU A 167 -2.17 3.52 5.66
C LEU A 167 -1.87 4.97 6.05
N ASP A 168 -2.66 5.49 6.99
CA ASP A 168 -2.72 6.90 7.30
C ASP A 168 -3.22 7.13 8.72
N VAL A 169 -2.91 8.30 9.26
CA VAL A 169 -3.50 8.82 10.49
C VAL A 169 -4.10 10.19 10.18
N VAL A 170 -5.34 10.39 10.58
CA VAL A 170 -6.12 11.59 10.30
C VAL A 170 -6.48 12.25 11.62
N TRP A 171 -6.35 13.57 11.71
CA TRP A 171 -6.79 14.36 12.86
C TRP A 171 -7.95 15.24 12.43
N GLN A 172 -9.12 15.11 13.09
CA GLN A 172 -10.35 15.85 12.77
C GLN A 172 -10.72 15.80 11.27
N GLY A 173 -10.54 14.64 10.63
CA GLY A 173 -10.80 14.48 9.19
C GLY A 173 -9.70 15.02 8.26
N VAL A 174 -8.68 15.70 8.79
CA VAL A 174 -7.58 16.29 8.03
C VAL A 174 -6.33 15.41 8.07
N ARG A 175 -5.77 15.10 6.90
CA ARG A 175 -4.50 14.37 6.79
C ARG A 175 -3.32 15.27 7.14
N GLY A 176 -2.40 14.73 7.94
CA GLY A 176 -1.16 15.42 8.30
C GLY A 176 -0.15 15.41 7.15
N LYS A 177 0.89 16.26 7.29
CA LYS A 177 2.10 16.14 6.49
C LYS A 177 2.72 14.78 6.77
N ARG A 178 2.83 13.94 5.74
CA ARG A 178 3.27 12.55 5.83
C ARG A 178 4.74 12.43 5.41
N ARG A 179 5.55 11.76 6.24
CA ARG A 179 6.94 11.42 5.92
C ARG A 179 7.27 10.01 6.38
N THR A 180 7.77 9.17 5.50
CA THR A 180 8.35 7.87 5.88
C THR A 180 9.76 8.07 6.45
N LEU A 181 10.01 7.51 7.62
CA LEU A 181 11.27 7.50 8.34
C LEU A 181 11.94 6.13 8.20
N GLY A 182 13.26 6.09 8.00
CA GLY A 182 14.00 4.88 7.64
C GLY A 182 14.06 4.68 6.11
N GLY A 183 15.03 5.36 5.48
CA GLY A 183 15.12 5.53 4.04
C GLY A 183 15.84 4.42 3.27
N ASP A 184 16.81 3.74 3.89
CA ASP A 184 17.85 3.04 3.10
C ASP A 184 17.74 1.51 3.14
N GLN A 185 16.81 0.96 3.91
CA GLN A 185 16.56 -0.48 3.85
C GLN A 185 15.79 -0.83 2.58
N GLU A 186 16.41 -1.68 1.75
CA GLU A 186 15.75 -2.29 0.61
C GLU A 186 14.55 -3.12 1.08
N PHE A 187 13.47 -3.08 0.30
CA PHE A 187 12.36 -3.99 0.50
C PHE A 187 12.85 -5.44 0.40
N THR A 188 12.60 -6.21 1.45
CA THR A 188 12.85 -7.65 1.47
C THR A 188 11.75 -8.39 0.72
N ARG A 189 12.14 -9.55 0.15
CA ARG A 189 11.28 -10.64 -0.37
C ARG A 189 9.96 -10.19 -1.00
N LEU A 190 9.96 -10.09 -2.33
CA LEU A 190 8.74 -9.89 -3.10
C LEU A 190 7.95 -11.20 -3.17
N GLU A 191 6.72 -11.15 -2.69
CA GLU A 191 5.74 -12.22 -2.85
C GLU A 191 4.62 -11.75 -3.78
N HIS A 192 3.87 -12.71 -4.33
CA HIS A 192 2.78 -12.40 -5.25
C HIS A 192 1.68 -13.46 -5.21
N VAL A 193 0.48 -13.04 -5.59
CA VAL A 193 -0.67 -13.91 -5.87
C VAL A 193 -1.35 -13.44 -7.15
N PHE A 194 -1.97 -14.38 -7.87
CA PHE A 194 -2.75 -14.09 -9.06
C PHE A 194 -4.22 -14.41 -8.81
N HIS A 195 -5.10 -13.47 -9.15
CA HIS A 195 -6.53 -13.68 -9.24
C HIS A 195 -6.93 -13.66 -10.71
N VAL A 196 -7.85 -14.53 -11.10
CA VAL A 196 -8.34 -14.63 -12.48
C VAL A 196 -9.81 -14.21 -12.46
N SER A 197 -10.20 -13.30 -13.36
CA SER A 197 -11.62 -12.95 -13.54
C SER A 197 -12.36 -14.17 -14.09
N GLY A 198 -13.38 -14.61 -13.35
CA GLY A 198 -14.30 -15.68 -13.73
C GLY A 198 -15.32 -15.26 -14.77
#